data_AF-A0A0L7L429-F1
#
_entry.id   AF-A0A0L7L429-F1
#
_cell.length_a   1.000
_cell.length_b   1.000
_cell.length_c   1.000
_cell.angle_alpha   90.00
_cell.angle_beta   90.00
_cell.angle_gamma   90.00
#
_symmetry.space_group_name_H-M   'P 1'
#
loop_
_entity.id
_entity.type
_entity.pdbx_description
1 polymer ?
#
loop_
_entity_poly.entity_id
_entity_poly.type
_entity_poly.pdbx_seq_one_letter_code
_entity_poly.pdbx_strand_id
1 'polypeptide(L)'
;MLKRLPNINVATTSISSQITVCGDLHGKLDDLLVIFHKYRIQNGLPSPENPYIFNGDFVDRGKKGLEVFLLLLACMVAFPGGVYLNRGNHEDLIMNSR
;
A
#
# COMPACT_ATOMS: atom_id res chain seq x y z
N MET A 1 12.54 7.45 -7.34
CA MET A 1 11.37 8.21 -6.84
C MET A 1 11.31 8.16 -5.32
N LEU A 2 11.10 6.99 -4.69
CA LEU A 2 11.02 6.83 -3.22
C LEU A 2 12.21 7.43 -2.44
N LYS A 3 13.45 7.26 -2.90
CA LYS A 3 14.66 7.82 -2.26
C LYS A 3 14.66 9.35 -2.08
N ARG A 4 13.80 10.06 -2.80
CA ARG A 4 13.68 11.54 -2.74
C ARG A 4 12.62 11.99 -1.74
N LEU A 5 11.80 11.08 -1.22
CA LEU A 5 10.76 11.38 -0.24
C LEU A 5 11.36 11.52 1.17
N PRO A 6 10.77 12.35 2.03
CA PRO A 6 11.14 12.40 3.44
C PRO A 6 10.79 11.09 4.14
N ASN A 7 11.40 10.85 5.29
CA ASN A 7 11.08 9.70 6.16
C ASN A 7 9.64 9.78 6.71
N ILE A 8 9.09 10.99 6.85
CA ILE A 8 7.73 11.24 7.30
C ILE A 8 6.97 11.90 6.14
N ASN A 9 5.99 11.19 5.59
CA ASN A 9 5.09 11.70 4.57
C ASN A 9 3.78 12.15 5.21
N VAL A 10 3.28 13.31 4.82
CA VAL A 10 2.01 13.84 5.31
C VAL A 10 0.88 13.39 4.37
N ALA A 11 -0.04 12.59 4.88
CA ALA A 11 -1.30 12.29 4.21
C ALA A 11 -2.40 13.21 4.75
N THR A 12 -3.25 13.75 3.88
CA THR A 12 -4.35 14.64 4.27
C THR A 12 -5.70 13.99 3.97
N THR A 13 -6.67 14.20 4.87
CA THR A 13 -8.08 13.85 4.68
C THR A 13 -8.93 15.05 4.29
N SER A 14 -8.32 16.21 4.03
CA SER A 14 -9.05 17.45 3.71
C SER A 14 -9.95 17.34 2.48
N ILE A 15 -9.64 16.42 1.56
CA ILE A 15 -10.41 16.18 0.33
C ILE A 15 -11.39 15.01 0.52
N SER A 16 -10.90 13.86 0.98
CA SER A 16 -11.68 12.62 1.09
C SER A 16 -12.56 12.51 2.35
N SER A 17 -12.31 13.30 3.38
CA SER A 17 -12.85 13.15 4.75
C SER A 17 -12.54 11.81 5.46
N GLN A 18 -11.86 10.87 4.77
CA GLN A 18 -11.50 9.55 5.28
C GLN A 18 -10.20 9.04 4.66
N ILE A 19 -9.50 8.12 5.32
CA ILE A 19 -8.33 7.43 4.78
C ILE A 19 -8.38 5.96 5.17
N THR A 20 -8.11 5.07 4.22
CA THR A 20 -8.08 3.63 4.48
C THR A 20 -6.67 3.23 4.89
N VAL A 21 -6.51 2.67 6.09
CA VAL A 21 -5.22 2.16 6.58
C VAL A 21 -5.25 0.63 6.55
N CYS A 22 -4.36 0.04 5.77
CA CYS A 22 -4.18 -1.40 5.63
C CYS A 22 -2.92 -1.84 6.39
N GLY A 23 -3.06 -2.88 7.20
CA GLY A 23 -1.93 -3.56 7.84
C GLY A 23 -1.28 -4.60 6.94
N ASP A 24 -0.65 -5.58 7.56
CA ASP A 24 0.18 -6.61 6.93
C ASP A 24 -0.57 -7.39 5.85
N LEU A 25 0.07 -7.57 4.70
CA LEU A 25 -0.45 -8.38 3.60
C LEU A 25 0.26 -9.73 3.50
N HIS A 26 1.55 -9.78 3.85
CA HIS A 26 2.36 -11.00 3.83
C HIS A 26 2.18 -11.84 2.56
N GLY A 27 2.29 -11.21 1.40
CA GLY A 27 2.19 -11.88 0.10
C GLY A 27 0.84 -12.54 -0.18
N LYS A 28 -0.25 -12.09 0.45
CA LYS A 28 -1.62 -12.53 0.16
C LYS A 28 -2.27 -11.61 -0.87
N LEU A 29 -2.07 -11.95 -2.14
CA LEU A 29 -2.61 -11.17 -3.26
C LEU A 29 -4.14 -11.09 -3.25
N ASP A 30 -4.83 -12.18 -2.91
CA ASP A 30 -6.28 -12.22 -2.89
C ASP A 30 -6.86 -11.21 -1.88
N ASP A 31 -6.25 -11.08 -0.70
CA ASP A 31 -6.64 -10.09 0.32
C ASP A 31 -6.48 -8.66 -0.21
N LEU A 32 -5.36 -8.36 -0.90
CA LEU A 32 -5.14 -7.05 -1.53
C LEU A 32 -6.20 -6.74 -2.60
N LEU A 33 -6.55 -7.72 -3.43
CA LEU A 33 -7.59 -7.55 -4.44
C LEU A 33 -8.97 -7.34 -3.83
N VAL A 34 -9.28 -8.04 -2.73
CA VAL A 34 -10.53 -7.85 -1.98
C VAL A 34 -10.60 -6.45 -1.37
N ILE A 35 -9.49 -5.96 -0.79
CA ILE A 35 -9.40 -4.58 -0.27
C ILE A 35 -9.72 -3.59 -1.39
N PHE A 36 -9.00 -3.65 -2.52
CA PHE A 36 -9.27 -2.74 -3.62
C PHE A 36 -10.69 -2.87 -4.17
N HIS A 37 -11.23 -4.08 -4.30
CA HIS A 37 -12.57 -4.27 -4.80
C HIS A 37 -13.64 -3.67 -3.88
N LYS A 38 -13.55 -3.96 -2.57
CA LYS A 38 -14.52 -3.50 -1.57
C LYS A 38 -14.57 -1.98 -1.49
N TYR A 39 -13.41 -1.34 -1.37
CA TYR A 39 -13.34 0.10 -1.23
C TYR A 39 -13.49 0.83 -2.57
N ARG A 40 -13.20 0.19 -3.71
CA ARG A 40 -13.53 0.74 -5.03
C ARG A 40 -15.03 0.89 -5.24
N ILE A 41 -15.83 -0.10 -4.83
CA ILE A 41 -17.28 -0.03 -4.97
C ILE A 41 -17.86 1.12 -4.13
N GLN A 42 -17.27 1.37 -2.95
CA GLN A 42 -17.76 2.40 -2.03
C GLN A 42 -17.28 3.81 -2.40
N ASN A 43 -16.00 3.95 -2.77
CA ASN A 43 -15.32 5.25 -2.84
C ASN A 43 -14.56 5.50 -4.17
N GLY A 44 -14.60 4.56 -5.12
CA GLY A 44 -13.84 4.67 -6.38
C GLY A 44 -12.39 4.18 -6.30
N LEU A 45 -11.63 4.35 -7.39
CA LEU A 45 -10.23 3.94 -7.45
C LEU A 45 -9.35 4.76 -6.49
N PRO A 46 -8.11 4.32 -6.17
CA PRO A 46 -7.20 5.11 -5.36
C PRO A 46 -6.99 6.51 -5.95
N SER A 47 -7.16 7.54 -5.12
CA SER A 47 -7.01 8.95 -5.51
C SER A 47 -6.92 9.80 -4.24
N PRO A 48 -6.68 11.12 -4.33
CA PRO A 48 -6.78 12.02 -3.17
C PRO A 48 -8.16 11.99 -2.49
N GLU A 49 -9.21 11.62 -3.21
CA GLU A 49 -10.59 11.46 -2.73
C GLU A 49 -10.83 10.07 -2.09
N ASN A 50 -9.96 9.09 -2.35
CA ASN A 50 -9.97 7.76 -1.73
C ASN A 50 -8.53 7.29 -1.40
N PRO A 51 -7.87 7.88 -0.40
CA PRO A 51 -6.47 7.59 -0.10
C PRO A 51 -6.30 6.30 0.70
N TYR A 52 -5.20 5.59 0.44
CA TYR A 52 -4.79 4.37 1.14
C TYR A 52 -3.40 4.50 1.74
N ILE A 53 -3.22 4.02 2.97
CA ILE A 53 -1.92 3.81 3.61
C ILE A 53 -1.74 2.32 3.81
N PHE A 54 -0.73 1.73 3.17
CA PHE A 54 -0.31 0.36 3.47
C PHE A 54 0.89 0.39 4.41
N ASN A 55 0.71 -0.18 5.61
CA ASN A 55 1.60 0.03 6.75
C ASN A 55 2.69 -1.05 6.90
N GLY A 56 3.37 -1.38 5.81
CA GLY A 56 4.46 -2.36 5.80
C GLY A 56 4.01 -3.81 5.72
N ASP A 57 4.99 -4.71 5.77
CA ASP A 57 4.80 -6.17 5.77
C ASP A 57 3.97 -6.65 4.57
N PHE A 58 4.37 -6.18 3.40
CA PHE A 58 3.75 -6.53 2.11
C PHE A 58 4.18 -7.90 1.65
N VAL A 59 5.44 -8.24 1.94
CA VAL A 59 6.13 -9.45 1.48
C VAL A 59 6.31 -10.46 2.63
N ASP A 60 7.01 -11.56 2.33
CA ASP A 60 7.22 -12.73 3.19
C ASP A 60 5.95 -13.53 3.55
N ARG A 61 6.17 -14.77 4.00
CA ARG A 61 5.18 -15.81 4.39
C ARG A 61 4.26 -16.29 3.26
N GLY A 62 3.67 -15.40 2.49
CA GLY A 62 2.81 -15.72 1.35
C GLY A 62 3.59 -15.96 0.06
N LYS A 63 3.00 -16.74 -0.84
CA LYS A 63 3.61 -17.13 -2.13
C LYS A 63 3.59 -16.01 -3.18
N LYS A 64 2.86 -14.92 -2.95
CA LYS A 64 2.59 -13.85 -3.92
C LYS A 64 3.13 -12.49 -3.50
N GLY A 65 4.23 -12.49 -2.73
CA GLY A 65 4.89 -11.26 -2.26
C GLY A 65 5.33 -10.33 -3.38
N LEU A 66 5.88 -10.88 -4.47
CA LEU A 66 6.30 -10.07 -5.63
C LEU A 66 5.10 -9.38 -6.29
N GLU A 67 4.02 -10.12 -6.55
CA GLU A 67 2.81 -9.57 -7.18
C GLU A 67 2.16 -8.50 -6.29
N VAL A 68 2.09 -8.74 -4.98
CA VAL A 68 1.60 -7.74 -4.00
C VAL A 68 2.45 -6.48 -4.07
N PHE A 69 3.77 -6.60 -3.96
CA PHE A 69 4.67 -5.45 -3.94
C PHE A 69 4.65 -4.67 -5.26
N LEU A 70 4.67 -5.35 -6.40
CA LEU A 70 4.61 -4.72 -7.72
C LEU A 70 3.28 -3.98 -7.93
N LEU A 71 2.16 -4.56 -7.51
CA LEU A 71 0.85 -3.93 -7.61
C LEU A 71 0.78 -2.67 -6.75
N LEU A 72 1.26 -2.72 -5.50
CA LEU A 72 1.32 -1.56 -4.61
C LEU A 72 2.18 -0.44 -5.19
N LEU A 73 3.37 -0.76 -5.72
CA LEU A 73 4.23 0.22 -6.39
C LEU A 73 3.58 0.80 -7.64
N ALA A 74 2.92 -0.02 -8.45
CA ALA A 74 2.19 0.44 -9.64
C ALA A 74 1.08 1.41 -9.24
N CYS A 75 0.30 1.11 -8.21
CA CYS A 75 -0.73 2.01 -7.69
C CYS A 75 -0.14 3.31 -7.13
N MET A 76 0.97 3.26 -6.40
CA MET A 76 1.64 4.46 -5.90
C MET A 76 2.08 5.41 -7.03
N VAL A 77 2.57 4.85 -8.14
CA VAL A 77 2.99 5.63 -9.31
C VAL A 77 1.78 6.11 -10.13
N ALA A 78 0.78 5.26 -10.32
CA ALA A 78 -0.40 5.55 -11.14
C ALA A 78 -1.37 6.53 -10.46
N PHE A 79 -1.40 6.56 -9.12
CA PHE A 79 -2.32 7.38 -8.34
C PHE A 79 -1.56 8.29 -7.36
N PRO A 80 -0.90 9.36 -7.84
CA PRO A 80 -0.22 10.32 -6.98
C PRO A 80 -1.16 10.87 -5.89
N GLY A 81 -0.75 10.78 -4.63
CA GLY A 81 -1.56 11.20 -3.48
C GLY A 81 -2.69 10.24 -3.07
N GLY A 82 -2.90 9.15 -3.82
CA GLY A 82 -3.91 8.13 -3.52
C GLY A 82 -3.37 6.90 -2.80
N VAL A 83 -2.07 6.58 -2.93
CA VAL A 83 -1.46 5.44 -2.23
C VAL A 83 -0.15 5.84 -1.57
N TYR A 84 -0.03 5.53 -0.28
CA TYR A 84 1.14 5.74 0.56
C TYR A 84 1.63 4.38 1.09
N LEU A 85 2.93 4.16 1.05
CA LEU A 85 3.56 2.91 1.51
C LEU A 85 4.55 3.22 2.62
N ASN A 86 4.35 2.62 3.80
CA ASN A 86 5.34 2.63 4.88
C ASN A 86 6.20 1.37 4.83
N ARG A 87 7.43 1.46 5.34
CA ARG A 87 8.34 0.31 5.44
C ARG A 87 7.99 -0.48 6.70
N GLY A 88 7.73 -1.79 6.56
CA GLY A 88 7.64 -2.74 7.66
C GLY A 88 8.99 -3.42 7.92
N ASN A 89 9.02 -4.35 8.87
CA ASN A 89 10.24 -5.09 9.20
C ASN A 89 10.55 -6.20 8.19
N HIS A 90 9.55 -6.69 7.46
CA HIS A 90 9.76 -7.68 6.40
C HIS A 90 10.29 -7.07 5.09
N GLU A 91 10.28 -5.74 4.93
CA GLU A 91 10.97 -5.04 3.84
C GLU A 91 12.47 -4.82 4.16
N ASP A 92 13.14 -5.87 4.63
CA ASP A 92 14.56 -5.88 4.97
C ASP A 92 15.27 -7.12 4.40
N LEU A 93 16.53 -6.95 3.98
CA LEU A 93 17.32 -8.03 3.38
C LEU A 93 17.45 -9.23 4.31
N ILE A 94 17.63 -9.00 5.62
CA ILE A 94 17.85 -10.07 6.59
C ILE A 94 16.59 -10.94 6.74
N MET A 95 15.41 -10.33 6.71
CA MET A 95 14.15 -11.07 6.82
C MET A 95 13.83 -11.84 5.55
N ASN A 96 14.02 -11.24 4.38
CA ASN A 96 13.76 -11.88 3.08
C ASN A 96 14.76 -12.99 2.71
N SER A 97 15.89 -13.08 3.43
CA SER A 97 16.92 -14.12 3.19
C SER A 97 16.76 -15.35 4.09
N ARG A 98 15.76 -15.36 4.97
CA ARG A 98 15.43 -16.49 5.87
C ARG A 98 14.44 -17.44 5.21
#